data_AF-A0A0P1AXG2-F1
#
_entry.id   AF-A0A0P1AXG2-F1
#
_cell.length_a   1.000
_cell.length_b   1.000
_cell.length_c   1.000
_cell.angle_alpha   90.00
_cell.angle_beta   90.00
_cell.angle_gamma   90.00
#
_symmetry.space_group_name_H-M   'P 1'
#
loop_
_entity.id
_entity.type
_entity.pdbx_description
1 polymer ?
#
loop_
_entity_poly.entity_id
_entity_poly.type
_entity_poly.pdbx_seq_one_letter_code
_entity_poly.pdbx_strand_id
1 'polypeptide(L)'
;MAKKTTATAAALVGILAARRQVSGHVHVSVQYDATYSLSESCGLPCSGSGEKPVGNACPKAGDIATANCQPHLPSYNGAMCVAPVDAHCVLIRTNVWGCAFSSTEYTATSKTEDVGAVNEESLQTIRKTVMSRMV
;
A
#
# COMPACT_ATOMS: atom_id res chain seq x y z
N MET A 1 12.44 74.82 -22.18
CA MET A 1 12.41 73.86 -23.31
C MET A 1 13.38 72.74 -23.01
N ALA A 2 12.90 71.48 -22.92
CA ALA A 2 13.64 70.26 -23.27
C ALA A 2 12.78 69.05 -22.89
N LYS A 3 12.01 68.57 -23.87
CA LYS A 3 11.15 67.39 -23.80
C LYS A 3 12.01 66.19 -24.17
N LYS A 4 12.26 65.27 -23.23
CA LYS A 4 13.00 64.03 -23.52
C LYS A 4 12.00 62.95 -23.89
N THR A 5 11.93 62.72 -25.19
CA THR A 5 11.10 61.73 -25.88
C THR A 5 11.62 60.32 -25.59
N THR A 6 10.71 59.46 -25.19
CA THR A 6 10.87 58.02 -25.00
C THR A 6 11.19 57.33 -26.34
N ALA A 7 12.27 56.56 -26.40
CA ALA A 7 12.52 55.60 -27.47
C ALA A 7 12.54 54.19 -26.86
N THR A 8 11.47 53.46 -27.16
CA THR A 8 11.20 52.06 -26.84
C THR A 8 12.27 51.14 -27.42
N ALA A 9 13.03 50.47 -26.56
CA ALA A 9 13.69 49.22 -26.89
C ALA A 9 12.88 48.10 -26.24
N ALA A 10 12.17 47.32 -27.07
CA ALA A 10 11.39 46.18 -26.62
C ALA A 10 12.36 45.08 -26.12
N ALA A 11 12.59 45.02 -24.82
CA ALA A 11 13.21 43.88 -24.19
C ALA A 11 12.19 42.73 -24.19
N LEU A 12 12.41 41.73 -25.06
CA LEU A 12 11.70 40.45 -24.98
C LEU A 12 12.14 39.76 -23.70
N VAL A 13 11.46 40.05 -22.59
CA VAL A 13 11.60 39.32 -21.34
C VAL A 13 10.94 37.96 -21.56
N GLY A 14 11.75 36.96 -21.91
CA GLY A 14 11.33 35.57 -21.91
C GLY A 14 11.02 35.14 -20.47
N ILE A 15 9.74 35.17 -20.09
CA ILE A 15 9.29 34.60 -18.82
C ILE A 15 9.39 33.07 -18.97
N LEU A 16 10.50 32.50 -18.54
CA LEU A 16 10.59 31.06 -18.26
C LEU A 16 9.69 30.80 -17.05
N ALA A 17 8.40 30.59 -17.29
CA ALA A 17 7.51 30.05 -16.29
C ALA A 17 7.98 28.63 -15.98
N ALA A 18 8.84 28.50 -14.96
CA ALA A 18 9.20 27.22 -14.39
C ALA A 18 7.89 26.57 -13.93
N ARG A 19 7.38 25.61 -14.71
CA ARG A 19 6.24 24.81 -14.31
C ARG A 19 6.69 24.06 -13.06
N ARG A 20 6.19 24.46 -11.89
CA ARG A 20 6.30 23.63 -10.68
C ARG A 20 5.54 22.34 -10.99
N GLN A 21 6.28 21.32 -11.37
CA GLN A 21 5.78 19.96 -11.38
C GLN A 21 5.59 19.59 -9.91
N VAL A 22 4.38 19.80 -9.40
CA VAL A 22 3.95 19.12 -8.18
C VAL A 22 3.87 17.66 -8.60
N SER A 23 4.89 16.87 -8.25
CA SER A 23 4.74 15.42 -8.22
C SER A 23 3.79 15.16 -7.05
N GLY A 24 2.50 15.05 -7.33
CA GLY A 24 1.46 14.84 -6.34
C GLY A 24 1.51 13.40 -5.87
N HIS A 25 2.34 13.11 -4.88
CA HIS A 25 2.23 11.84 -4.18
C HIS A 25 0.92 11.83 -3.39
N VAL A 26 0.09 10.81 -3.64
CA VAL A 26 -1.15 10.61 -2.92
C VAL A 26 -0.88 9.64 -1.77
N HIS A 27 -1.17 10.07 -0.55
CA HIS A 27 -1.04 9.21 0.62
C HIS A 27 -2.29 8.35 0.80
N VAL A 28 -2.11 7.04 0.89
CA VAL A 28 -3.19 6.07 1.08
C VAL A 28 -2.87 5.19 2.28
N SER A 29 -3.79 5.14 3.24
CA SER A 29 -3.68 4.23 4.39
C SER A 29 -4.18 2.84 4.02
N VAL A 30 -3.44 1.83 4.44
CA VAL A 30 -3.85 0.43 4.31
C VAL A 30 -4.45 -0.05 5.63
N GLN A 31 -5.58 -0.74 5.55
CA GLN A 31 -6.33 -1.20 6.71
C GLN A 31 -5.47 -2.11 7.60
N TYR A 32 -5.37 -1.75 8.89
CA TYR A 32 -4.52 -2.40 9.90
C TYR A 32 -3.01 -2.32 9.62
N ASP A 33 -2.59 -1.38 8.79
CA ASP A 33 -1.18 -1.17 8.45
C ASP A 33 -0.85 0.34 8.35
N ALA A 34 0.30 0.65 7.76
CA ALA A 34 0.84 1.99 7.63
C ALA A 34 0.22 2.79 6.46
N THR A 35 0.69 4.02 6.29
CA THR A 35 0.29 4.92 5.20
C THR A 35 1.41 4.99 4.16
N TYR A 36 1.07 4.73 2.90
CA TYR A 36 2.01 4.65 1.78
C TYR A 36 1.78 5.81 0.80
N SER A 37 2.81 6.19 0.04
CA SER A 37 2.67 7.18 -1.02
C SER A 37 2.55 6.52 -2.38
N LEU A 38 1.49 6.83 -3.12
CA LEU A 38 1.28 6.41 -4.49
C LEU A 38 1.72 7.51 -5.45
N SER A 39 2.38 7.13 -6.54
CA SER A 39 2.66 8.04 -7.65
C SER A 39 1.40 8.27 -8.49
N GLU A 40 1.34 9.41 -9.18
CA GLU A 40 0.21 9.76 -10.05
C GLU A 40 -0.03 8.73 -11.18
N SER A 41 0.99 7.96 -11.53
CA SER A 41 0.91 6.87 -12.52
C SER A 41 0.08 5.66 -12.06
N CYS A 42 -0.17 5.50 -10.75
CA CYS A 42 -0.94 4.39 -10.21
C CYS A 42 -2.46 4.56 -10.47
N GLY A 43 -2.90 5.74 -10.89
CA GLY A 43 -4.30 6.07 -11.09
C GLY A 43 -4.96 6.64 -9.83
N LEU A 44 -6.29 6.63 -9.81
CA LEU A 44 -7.06 7.24 -8.74
C LEU A 44 -7.01 6.37 -7.47
N PRO A 45 -6.72 6.93 -6.28
CA PRO A 45 -6.60 6.17 -5.04
C PRO A 45 -7.89 5.42 -4.69
N CYS A 46 -7.74 4.23 -4.11
CA CYS A 46 -8.84 3.46 -3.57
C CYS A 46 -9.58 4.26 -2.50
N SER A 47 -10.80 4.65 -2.83
CA SER A 47 -11.63 5.52 -2.01
C SER A 47 -13.08 5.45 -2.47
N GLY A 48 -13.97 6.07 -1.72
CA GLY A 48 -15.38 6.20 -2.08
C GLY A 48 -16.31 5.37 -1.21
N SER A 49 -17.60 5.56 -1.46
CA SER A 49 -18.67 4.86 -0.76
C SER A 49 -19.74 4.36 -1.73
N GLY A 50 -20.41 3.27 -1.36
CA GLY A 50 -21.43 2.60 -2.18
C GLY A 50 -20.93 1.34 -2.88
N GLU A 51 -21.64 0.93 -3.93
CA GLU A 51 -21.42 -0.37 -4.61
C GLU A 51 -20.09 -0.47 -5.35
N LYS A 52 -19.50 0.65 -5.75
CA LYS A 52 -18.24 0.71 -6.50
C LYS A 52 -17.32 1.77 -5.92
N PRO A 53 -16.00 1.54 -5.92
CA PRO A 53 -15.05 2.55 -5.48
C PRO A 53 -14.91 3.66 -6.54
N VAL A 54 -14.44 4.82 -6.10
CA VAL A 54 -14.07 5.96 -6.96
C VAL A 54 -12.78 5.65 -7.73
N GLY A 55 -11.85 4.95 -7.08
CA GLY A 55 -10.58 4.50 -7.65
C GLY A 55 -10.17 3.15 -7.09
N ASN A 56 -9.13 2.54 -7.65
CA ASN A 56 -8.67 1.21 -7.26
C ASN A 56 -7.16 1.15 -7.01
N ALA A 57 -6.46 2.28 -7.04
CA ALA A 57 -5.03 2.33 -6.80
C ALA A 57 -4.74 2.09 -5.32
N CYS A 58 -3.91 1.06 -5.07
CA CYS A 58 -3.41 0.69 -3.76
C CYS A 58 -1.91 0.39 -3.84
N PRO A 59 -1.18 0.44 -2.71
CA PRO A 59 0.26 0.14 -2.66
C PRO A 59 0.59 -1.25 -3.18
N LYS A 60 1.75 -1.37 -3.80
CA LYS A 60 2.30 -2.61 -4.34
C LYS A 60 3.35 -3.19 -3.40
N ALA A 61 3.61 -4.48 -3.54
CA ALA A 61 4.66 -5.14 -2.79
C ALA A 61 6.00 -4.40 -2.96
N GLY A 62 6.70 -4.16 -1.86
CA GLY A 62 7.95 -3.39 -1.83
C GLY A 62 7.79 -1.88 -1.63
N ASP A 63 6.56 -1.33 -1.71
CA ASP A 63 6.35 0.09 -1.41
C ASP A 63 6.69 0.41 0.05
N ILE A 64 7.32 1.55 0.26
CA ILE A 64 7.76 2.00 1.58
C ILE A 64 6.70 2.93 2.17
N ALA A 65 6.29 2.67 3.41
CA ALA A 65 5.36 3.54 4.11
C ALA A 65 6.01 4.90 4.43
N THR A 66 5.26 5.98 4.24
CA THR A 66 5.69 7.34 4.53
C THR A 66 5.21 7.85 5.87
N ALA A 67 4.18 7.23 6.46
CA ALA A 67 3.63 7.63 7.74
C ALA A 67 2.97 6.46 8.49
N ASN A 68 2.72 6.67 9.79
CA ASN A 68 2.02 5.72 10.68
C ASN A 68 2.67 4.34 10.80
N CYS A 69 3.95 4.19 10.42
CA CYS A 69 4.67 2.94 10.64
C CYS A 69 4.93 2.72 12.13
N GLN A 70 4.59 1.54 12.65
CA GLN A 70 4.78 1.14 14.04
C GLN A 70 5.32 -0.30 14.10
N PRO A 71 6.11 -0.67 15.13
CA PRO A 71 6.74 -1.99 15.20
C PRO A 71 5.78 -3.18 15.29
N HIS A 72 4.53 -2.95 15.68
CA HIS A 72 3.51 -4.00 15.79
C HIS A 72 2.74 -4.24 14.47
N LEU A 73 3.06 -3.49 13.41
CA LEU A 73 2.36 -3.62 12.14
C LEU A 73 2.90 -4.82 11.33
N PRO A 74 2.04 -5.48 10.54
CA PRO A 74 2.45 -6.63 9.72
C PRO A 74 3.55 -6.32 8.70
N SER A 75 3.61 -5.10 8.19
CA SER A 75 4.61 -4.66 7.20
C SER A 75 5.97 -4.27 7.81
N TYR A 76 6.11 -4.26 9.14
CA TYR A 76 7.32 -3.81 9.80
C TYR A 76 8.44 -4.87 9.73
N ASN A 77 9.57 -4.50 9.13
CA ASN A 77 10.70 -5.40 8.91
C ASN A 77 11.83 -5.27 9.95
N GLY A 78 11.58 -4.62 11.10
CA GLY A 78 12.60 -4.33 12.12
C GLY A 78 13.23 -2.94 12.01
N ALA A 79 12.97 -2.19 10.93
CA ALA A 79 13.42 -0.81 10.78
C ALA A 79 12.33 0.11 10.22
N MET A 80 11.59 -0.37 9.23
CA MET A 80 10.62 0.39 8.45
C MET A 80 9.46 -0.50 8.01
N CYS A 81 8.38 0.11 7.53
CA CYS A 81 7.22 -0.60 7.03
C CYS A 81 7.31 -0.69 5.51
N VAL A 82 7.41 -1.93 5.00
CA VAL A 82 7.48 -2.25 3.59
C VAL A 82 6.29 -3.13 3.25
N ALA A 83 5.49 -2.74 2.26
CA ALA A 83 4.33 -3.49 1.83
C ALA A 83 4.75 -4.94 1.49
N PRO A 84 4.28 -5.94 2.25
CA PRO A 84 4.75 -7.32 2.06
C PRO A 84 4.20 -7.94 0.78
N VAL A 85 2.97 -7.56 0.40
CA VAL A 85 2.22 -8.06 -0.75
C VAL A 85 1.49 -6.89 -1.41
N ASP A 86 0.86 -7.12 -2.56
CA ASP A 86 -0.02 -6.13 -3.17
C ASP A 86 -1.25 -5.87 -2.29
N ALA A 87 -1.54 -4.60 -2.03
CA ALA A 87 -2.79 -4.21 -1.41
C ALA A 87 -3.92 -4.20 -2.46
N HIS A 88 -5.11 -4.63 -2.03
CA HIS A 88 -6.31 -4.66 -2.84
C HIS A 88 -7.32 -3.64 -2.34
N CYS A 89 -8.02 -3.01 -3.28
CA CYS A 89 -9.13 -2.11 -2.97
C CYS A 89 -10.36 -2.96 -2.61
N VAL A 90 -10.75 -2.93 -1.33
CA VAL A 90 -11.83 -3.76 -0.77
C VAL A 90 -12.78 -2.92 0.09
N LEU A 91 -13.94 -3.48 0.43
CA LEU A 91 -14.83 -2.89 1.42
C LEU A 91 -14.23 -3.10 2.83
N ILE A 92 -13.73 -2.02 3.43
CA ILE A 92 -13.15 -2.05 4.79
C ILE A 92 -14.20 -1.78 5.88
N ARG A 93 -15.30 -1.11 5.51
CA ARG A 93 -16.49 -0.86 6.34
C ARG A 93 -17.73 -0.92 5.46
N THR A 94 -18.91 -0.94 6.08
CA THR A 94 -20.20 -0.94 5.36
C THR A 94 -20.24 0.19 4.34
N ASN A 95 -20.24 -0.18 3.06
CA ASN A 95 -20.23 0.74 1.91
C ASN A 95 -19.04 1.72 1.87
N VAL A 96 -17.87 1.39 2.45
CA VAL A 96 -16.67 2.24 2.36
C VAL A 96 -15.50 1.43 1.83
N TRP A 97 -14.87 1.95 0.78
CA TRP A 97 -13.74 1.32 0.11
C TRP A 97 -12.41 1.81 0.70
N GLY A 98 -11.45 0.91 0.81
CA GLY A 98 -10.09 1.21 1.23
C GLY A 98 -9.13 0.09 0.85
N CYS A 99 -7.83 0.37 0.95
CA CYS A 99 -6.81 -0.62 0.67
C CYS A 99 -6.67 -1.58 1.86
N ALA A 100 -6.58 -2.87 1.58
CA ALA A 100 -6.18 -3.90 2.53
C ALA A 100 -5.29 -4.91 1.83
N PHE A 101 -4.29 -5.41 2.54
CA PHE A 101 -3.51 -6.54 2.06
C PHE A 101 -4.27 -7.86 2.31
N SER A 102 -4.06 -8.85 1.45
CA SER A 102 -4.75 -10.14 1.57
C SER A 102 -4.21 -10.98 2.73
N SER A 103 -5.06 -11.35 3.69
CA SER A 103 -4.71 -12.17 4.89
C SER A 103 -3.98 -13.47 4.55
N THR A 104 -4.29 -14.08 3.40
CA THR A 104 -3.75 -15.39 2.98
C THR A 104 -2.26 -15.31 2.60
N GLU A 105 -1.80 -14.17 2.10
CA GLU A 105 -0.42 -13.98 1.65
C GLU A 105 0.53 -13.54 2.78
N TYR A 106 0.00 -12.88 3.82
CA TYR A 106 0.76 -12.59 5.03
C TYR A 106 1.22 -13.84 5.77
N THR A 107 0.42 -14.90 5.70
CA THR A 107 0.78 -16.19 6.31
C THR A 107 1.87 -16.93 5.56
N ALA A 108 2.20 -16.57 4.31
CA ALA A 108 3.28 -17.20 3.56
C ALA A 108 4.66 -16.65 3.94
N THR A 109 4.76 -15.35 4.27
CA THR A 109 6.03 -14.72 4.67
C THR A 109 6.27 -14.76 6.18
N SER A 110 5.23 -15.00 7.00
CA SER A 110 5.36 -15.17 8.45
C SER A 110 5.38 -16.64 8.93
N LYS A 111 5.26 -17.63 8.04
CA LYS A 111 5.32 -19.05 8.42
C LYS A 111 6.42 -19.79 7.67
N THR A 112 7.66 -19.42 7.97
CA THR A 112 8.78 -20.38 7.90
C THR A 112 9.20 -20.76 9.31
N GLU A 113 8.23 -21.23 10.10
CA GLU A 113 8.44 -22.10 11.26
C GLU A 113 7.10 -22.76 11.65
N ASP A 114 6.96 -23.98 11.15
CA ASP A 114 6.09 -25.10 11.58
C ASP A 114 4.65 -24.81 12.04
N VAL A 115 3.69 -24.94 11.12
CA VAL A 115 2.48 -25.74 11.42
C VAL A 115 2.12 -26.51 10.15
N GLY A 116 2.55 -27.77 10.11
CA GLY A 116 2.07 -28.73 9.13
C GLY A 116 0.54 -28.85 9.20
N ALA A 117 -0.10 -28.75 8.04
CA ALA A 117 -1.50 -29.08 7.89
C ALA A 117 -1.69 -30.59 8.13
N VAL A 118 -2.07 -30.96 9.36
CA VAL A 118 -2.56 -32.31 9.63
C VAL A 118 -3.97 -32.44 9.06
N ASN A 119 -4.10 -33.24 8.01
CA ASN A 119 -5.39 -33.70 7.51
C ASN A 119 -6.01 -34.74 8.48
N GLU A 120 -7.34 -34.83 8.48
CA GLU A 120 -8.10 -35.73 9.37
C GLU A 120 -7.71 -37.22 9.17
N GLU A 121 -7.23 -37.57 7.98
CA GLU A 121 -6.80 -38.93 7.62
C GLU A 121 -5.54 -39.37 8.37
N SER A 122 -4.60 -38.44 8.64
CA SER A 122 -3.37 -38.75 9.38
C SER A 122 -3.63 -39.05 10.87
N LEU A 123 -4.68 -38.48 11.47
CA LEU A 123 -4.96 -38.67 12.89
C LEU A 123 -5.42 -40.11 13.20
N GLN A 124 -6.12 -40.78 12.28
CA GLN A 124 -6.51 -42.17 12.45
C GLN A 124 -5.33 -43.14 12.38
N THR A 125 -4.34 -42.87 11.53
CA THR A 125 -3.11 -43.67 11.41
C THR A 125 -2.22 -43.51 12.64
N ILE A 126 -2.10 -42.29 13.18
CA ILE A 126 -1.35 -42.02 14.41
C ILE A 126 -2.01 -42.72 15.61
N ARG A 127 -3.35 -42.66 15.74
CA ARG A 127 -4.09 -43.35 16.80
C ARG A 127 -3.86 -44.87 16.77
N LYS A 128 -3.92 -45.51 15.60
CA LYS A 128 -3.64 -46.95 15.46
C LYS A 128 -2.21 -47.33 15.84
N THR A 129 -1.25 -46.48 15.47
CA THR A 129 0.18 -46.71 15.77
C THR A 129 0.49 -46.58 17.26
N VAL A 130 -0.14 -45.63 17.96
CA VAL A 130 0.02 -45.48 19.43
C VAL A 130 -0.62 -46.65 20.17
N MET A 131 -1.82 -47.09 19.77
CA MET A 131 -2.49 -48.21 20.46
C MET A 131 -1.78 -49.56 20.26
N SER A 132 -1.10 -49.77 19.14
CA SER A 132 -0.33 -51.01 18.90
C SER A 132 1.01 -51.07 19.64
N ARG A 133 1.50 -49.94 20.19
CA ARG A 133 2.74 -49.88 21.00
C ARG A 133 2.49 -50.01 22.50
N MET A 134 1.23 -50.06 22.92
CA MET A 134 0.81 -50.18 24.32
C MET A 134 0.33 -51.58 24.72
N VAL A 135 0.50 -52.58 23.82
CA VAL A 135 0.22 -54.00 24.07
C VAL A 135 1.48 -54.82 23.84
#